data_AF-A0A2S8FMX4-F1
#
_entry.id   AF-A0A2S8FMX4-F1
#
_cell.length_a   1.000
_cell.length_b   1.000
_cell.length_c   1.000
_cell.angle_alpha   90.00
_cell.angle_beta   90.00
_cell.angle_gamma   90.00
#
_symmetry.space_group_name_H-M   'P 1'
#
loop_
_entity.id
_entity.type
_entity.pdbx_description
1 polymer ?
#
loop_
_entity_poly.entity_id
_entity_poly.type
_entity_poly.pdbx_seq_one_letter_code
_entity_poly.pdbx_strand_id
1 'polypeptide(L)'
;MGLQAELDLPDAMAEKRRLPHLQHFEKSELKSTTRQSDEFLAVPMFVATVAILTFFSLTVQLFMTELQHPGTEPLLKMFMWLTLAMYPVFWLEAAWFVWIGSPRKWTALYACALPPLRLARRDMQSGTRLWLPVFGWRHIDDDLHEEIERDLSVPMIIVAIMILPLLAIDFVWTEQKAAYPALQVFVETGFSVTWLAFTMEFIVMFSIVNKKIDYIKQHWVDLLIICLPLVAFLRVFKMTQILRLQQVTKASRVYRMRGLALRVWRGLLAMDVISRLARLSPETRIKTLRALIEEKKREIERLEEEIEEIETSLRPISPPKPHIDPAVARERNPV
;
A
#
# COMPACT_ATOMS: atom_id res chain seq x y z
N MET A 1 -19.25 -66.63 -16.91
CA MET A 1 -19.03 -65.52 -15.96
C MET A 1 -17.61 -64.91 -16.02
N GLY A 2 -16.81 -65.19 -17.06
CA GLY A 2 -15.41 -64.70 -17.15
C GLY A 2 -15.11 -63.73 -18.30
N LEU A 3 -16.09 -63.33 -19.11
CA LEU A 3 -15.89 -62.50 -20.31
C LEU A 3 -16.25 -61.01 -20.10
N GLN A 4 -16.82 -60.65 -18.94
CA GLN A 4 -17.25 -59.29 -18.64
C GLN A 4 -16.20 -58.49 -17.87
N ALA A 5 -15.23 -59.14 -17.22
CA ALA A 5 -14.15 -58.49 -16.46
C ALA A 5 -13.01 -57.96 -17.37
N GLU A 6 -12.81 -58.57 -18.55
CA GLU A 6 -11.75 -58.16 -19.47
C GLU A 6 -12.13 -56.89 -20.28
N LEU A 7 -13.42 -56.60 -20.44
CA LEU A 7 -13.92 -55.42 -21.17
C LEU A 7 -13.97 -54.14 -20.33
N ASP A 8 -14.05 -54.23 -18.98
CA ASP A 8 -14.10 -53.06 -18.08
C ASP A 8 -12.69 -52.51 -17.70
N LEU A 9 -11.65 -53.35 -17.80
CA LEU A 9 -10.26 -52.95 -17.49
C LEU A 9 -9.69 -51.83 -18.39
N PRO A 10 -9.89 -51.83 -19.72
CA PRO A 10 -9.38 -50.77 -20.58
C PRO A 10 -10.05 -49.41 -20.33
N ASP A 11 -11.34 -49.39 -19.99
CA ASP A 11 -12.09 -48.16 -19.71
C ASP A 11 -11.73 -47.55 -18.36
N ALA A 12 -11.57 -48.36 -17.31
CA ALA A 12 -11.12 -47.88 -16.00
C ALA A 12 -9.69 -47.32 -16.02
N MET A 13 -8.79 -47.92 -16.81
CA MET A 13 -7.43 -47.39 -17.01
C MET A 13 -7.41 -46.13 -17.88
N ALA A 14 -8.30 -46.03 -18.87
CA ALA A 14 -8.47 -44.83 -19.66
C ALA A 14 -9.01 -43.68 -18.78
N GLU A 15 -9.99 -43.92 -17.92
CA GLU A 15 -10.55 -42.93 -16.99
C GLU A 15 -9.50 -42.47 -15.96
N LYS A 16 -8.72 -43.38 -15.40
CA LYS A 16 -7.66 -43.03 -14.43
C LYS A 16 -6.51 -42.23 -15.05
N ARG A 17 -6.18 -42.49 -16.32
CA ARG A 17 -5.24 -41.66 -17.10
C ARG A 17 -5.89 -40.34 -17.53
N ARG A 18 -7.23 -40.31 -17.56
CA ARG A 18 -8.00 -39.12 -17.90
C ARG A 18 -8.14 -38.11 -16.76
N LEU A 19 -8.24 -38.56 -15.51
CA LEU A 19 -8.37 -37.68 -14.35
C LEU A 19 -7.26 -36.60 -14.21
N PRO A 20 -5.95 -36.92 -14.32
CA PRO A 20 -4.90 -35.91 -14.12
C PRO A 20 -4.82 -34.87 -15.24
N HIS A 21 -5.08 -35.24 -16.50
CA HIS A 21 -5.06 -34.25 -17.59
C HIS A 21 -6.32 -33.37 -17.57
N LEU A 22 -7.49 -33.89 -17.17
CA LEU A 22 -8.69 -33.08 -16.96
C LEU A 22 -8.48 -32.07 -15.82
N GLN A 23 -7.88 -32.50 -14.70
CA GLN A 23 -7.54 -31.58 -13.61
C GLN A 23 -6.52 -30.52 -14.02
N HIS A 24 -5.54 -30.86 -14.86
CA HIS A 24 -4.58 -29.89 -15.37
C HIS A 24 -5.24 -28.91 -16.33
N PHE A 25 -6.12 -29.41 -17.21
CA PHE A 25 -6.86 -28.60 -18.19
C PHE A 25 -7.83 -27.63 -17.49
N GLU A 26 -8.60 -28.12 -16.51
CA GLU A 26 -9.52 -27.32 -15.70
C GLU A 26 -8.77 -26.26 -14.90
N LYS A 27 -7.60 -26.58 -14.32
CA LYS A 27 -6.75 -25.59 -13.65
C LYS A 27 -6.17 -24.56 -14.62
N SER A 28 -5.81 -24.93 -15.85
CA SER A 28 -5.33 -23.97 -16.85
C SER A 28 -6.45 -23.05 -17.36
N GLU A 29 -7.66 -23.58 -17.56
CA GLU A 29 -8.86 -22.84 -17.94
C GLU A 29 -9.32 -21.87 -16.84
N LEU A 30 -9.33 -22.31 -15.57
CA LEU A 30 -9.62 -21.43 -14.44
C LEU A 30 -8.57 -20.32 -14.34
N LYS A 31 -7.30 -20.65 -14.57
CA LYS A 31 -6.23 -19.65 -14.60
C LYS A 31 -6.49 -18.63 -15.69
N SER A 32 -6.59 -19.03 -16.96
CA SER A 32 -6.78 -18.10 -18.07
C SER A 32 -8.00 -17.19 -17.87
N THR A 33 -9.13 -17.76 -17.43
CA THR A 33 -10.39 -17.03 -17.17
C THR A 33 -10.26 -16.02 -16.03
N THR A 34 -9.61 -16.39 -14.92
CA THR A 34 -9.39 -15.47 -13.79
C THR A 34 -8.50 -14.30 -14.21
N ARG A 35 -7.46 -14.57 -14.99
CA ARG A 35 -6.52 -13.54 -15.46
C ARG A 35 -7.17 -12.55 -16.43
N GLN A 36 -7.94 -13.06 -17.39
CA GLN A 36 -8.65 -12.21 -18.35
C GLN A 36 -9.69 -11.32 -17.65
N SER A 37 -10.37 -11.88 -16.62
CA SER A 37 -11.31 -11.11 -15.80
C SER A 37 -10.61 -10.03 -14.98
N ASP A 38 -9.46 -10.33 -14.36
CA ASP A 38 -8.65 -9.36 -13.63
C ASP A 38 -8.16 -8.21 -14.53
N GLU A 39 -7.67 -8.52 -15.74
CA GLU A 39 -7.20 -7.54 -16.72
C GLU A 39 -8.32 -6.60 -17.19
N PHE A 40 -9.53 -7.12 -17.43
CA PHE A 40 -10.67 -6.31 -17.87
C PHE A 40 -11.28 -5.48 -16.74
N LEU A 41 -11.35 -6.02 -15.52
CA LEU A 41 -11.97 -5.35 -14.38
C LEU A 41 -11.05 -4.33 -13.70
N ALA A 42 -9.73 -4.38 -13.90
CA ALA A 42 -8.78 -3.49 -13.24
C ALA A 42 -9.08 -1.99 -13.48
N VAL A 43 -9.30 -1.59 -14.73
CA VAL A 43 -9.58 -0.20 -15.11
C VAL A 43 -10.93 0.32 -14.54
N PRO A 44 -12.08 -0.32 -14.81
CA PRO A 44 -13.36 0.18 -14.30
C PRO A 44 -13.40 0.21 -12.77
N MET A 45 -12.72 -0.73 -12.11
CA MET A 45 -12.68 -0.77 -10.65
C MET A 45 -11.75 0.27 -10.05
N PHE A 46 -10.65 0.61 -10.72
CA PHE A 46 -9.83 1.75 -10.33
C PHE A 46 -10.66 3.04 -10.39
N VAL A 47 -11.35 3.28 -11.51
CA VAL A 47 -12.22 4.46 -11.67
C VAL A 47 -13.33 4.49 -10.62
N ALA A 48 -13.98 3.35 -10.37
CA ALA A 48 -15.00 3.23 -9.33
C ALA A 48 -14.43 3.50 -7.92
N THR A 49 -13.18 3.10 -7.65
CA THR A 49 -12.52 3.34 -6.36
C THR A 49 -12.12 4.80 -6.17
N VAL A 50 -11.66 5.47 -7.23
CA VAL A 50 -11.41 6.92 -7.19
C VAL A 50 -12.73 7.67 -7.00
N ALA A 51 -13.76 7.30 -7.75
CA ALA A 51 -15.09 7.92 -7.64
C ALA A 51 -15.69 7.78 -6.23
N ILE A 52 -15.65 6.59 -5.64
CA ILE A 52 -16.18 6.39 -4.27
C ILE A 52 -15.36 7.15 -3.23
N LEU A 53 -14.03 7.26 -3.38
CA LEU A 53 -13.19 8.07 -2.49
C LEU A 53 -13.52 9.56 -2.61
N THR A 54 -13.73 10.06 -3.83
CA THR A 54 -14.12 11.45 -4.07
C THR A 54 -15.51 11.73 -3.47
N PHE A 55 -16.51 10.89 -3.74
CA PHE A 55 -17.86 11.05 -3.18
C PHE A 55 -17.86 10.93 -1.65
N PHE A 56 -17.06 10.02 -1.10
CA PHE A 56 -16.89 9.91 0.34
C PHE A 56 -16.25 11.16 0.94
N SER A 57 -15.18 11.69 0.32
CA SER A 57 -14.53 12.93 0.74
C SER A 57 -15.52 14.10 0.74
N LEU A 58 -16.27 14.26 -0.34
CA LEU A 58 -17.32 15.29 -0.47
C LEU A 58 -18.42 15.11 0.57
N THR A 59 -18.83 13.87 0.85
CA THR A 59 -19.84 13.58 1.88
C THR A 59 -19.35 14.00 3.26
N VAL A 60 -18.11 13.66 3.62
CA VAL A 60 -17.53 14.04 4.91
C VAL A 60 -17.35 15.55 5.01
N GLN A 61 -16.95 16.21 3.92
CA GLN A 61 -16.82 17.65 3.87
C GLN A 61 -18.17 18.34 4.07
N LEU A 62 -19.19 18.00 3.28
CA LEU A 62 -20.54 18.55 3.40
C LEU A 62 -21.13 18.29 4.78
N PHE A 63 -20.84 17.14 5.38
CA PHE A 63 -21.25 16.83 6.75
C PHE A 63 -20.61 17.75 7.79
N MET A 64 -19.31 18.05 7.62
CA MET A 64 -18.61 19.01 8.48
C MET A 64 -19.11 20.45 8.27
N THR A 65 -19.47 20.82 7.04
CA THR A 65 -20.03 22.14 6.71
C THR A 65 -21.45 22.29 7.26
N GLU A 66 -22.32 21.27 7.13
CA GLU A 66 -23.67 21.23 7.73
C GLU A 66 -23.64 21.49 9.24
N LEU A 67 -22.70 20.84 9.94
CA LEU A 67 -22.49 21.03 11.37
C LEU A 67 -22.20 22.47 11.78
N GLN A 68 -21.67 23.28 10.85
CA GLN A 68 -21.32 24.68 11.08
C GLN A 68 -22.39 25.64 10.53
N HIS A 69 -23.03 25.30 9.41
CA HIS A 69 -24.05 26.08 8.72
C HIS A 69 -25.20 25.18 8.24
N PRO A 70 -26.34 25.16 8.96
CA PRO A 70 -27.48 24.33 8.57
C PRO A 70 -28.13 24.84 7.28
N GLY A 71 -28.15 24.02 6.21
CA GLY A 71 -28.74 24.40 4.90
C GLY A 71 -28.31 23.61 3.65
N THR A 72 -27.33 22.70 3.75
CA THR A 72 -26.81 21.80 2.70
C THR A 72 -27.28 20.33 2.82
N GLU A 73 -28.20 20.02 3.74
CA GLU A 73 -28.91 18.74 3.91
C GLU A 73 -29.26 17.96 2.62
N PRO A 74 -29.90 18.56 1.58
CA PRO A 74 -30.26 17.80 0.38
C PRO A 74 -29.03 17.34 -0.41
N LEU A 75 -28.00 18.19 -0.49
CA LEU A 75 -26.76 17.90 -1.20
C LEU A 75 -25.99 16.78 -0.48
N LEU A 76 -25.94 16.84 0.84
CA LEU A 76 -25.34 15.80 1.67
C LEU A 76 -25.99 14.43 1.45
N LYS A 77 -27.33 14.39 1.48
CA LYS A 77 -28.08 13.15 1.22
C LYS A 77 -27.81 12.61 -0.18
N MET A 78 -27.75 13.48 -1.18
CA MET A 78 -27.43 13.09 -2.56
C MET A 78 -26.07 12.38 -2.65
N PHE A 79 -25.00 12.98 -2.12
CA PHE A 79 -23.65 12.38 -2.14
C PHE A 79 -23.54 11.11 -1.30
N MET A 80 -24.24 11.05 -0.17
CA MET A 80 -24.34 9.85 0.65
C MET A 80 -24.99 8.70 -0.12
N TRP A 81 -26.11 8.95 -0.81
CA TRP A 81 -26.77 7.96 -1.66
C TRP A 81 -25.91 7.55 -2.86
N LEU A 82 -25.20 8.49 -3.50
CA LEU A 82 -24.26 8.17 -4.58
C LEU A 82 -23.13 7.24 -4.08
N THR A 83 -22.56 7.52 -2.91
CA THR A 83 -21.53 6.67 -2.30
C THR A 83 -22.09 5.27 -1.99
N LEU A 84 -23.31 5.20 -1.46
CA LEU A 84 -23.98 3.93 -1.16
C LEU A 84 -24.36 3.16 -2.43
N ALA A 85 -24.77 3.84 -3.50
CA ALA A 85 -25.13 3.25 -4.78
C ALA A 85 -23.94 2.65 -5.53
N MET A 86 -22.71 3.10 -5.23
CA MET A 86 -21.48 2.49 -5.75
C MET A 86 -21.15 1.16 -5.08
N TYR A 87 -21.59 0.93 -3.84
CA TYR A 87 -21.26 -0.27 -3.05
C TYR A 87 -21.71 -1.60 -3.71
N PRO A 88 -22.92 -1.70 -4.31
CA PRO A 88 -23.36 -2.87 -5.07
C PRO A 88 -22.41 -3.29 -6.19
N VAL A 89 -21.73 -2.34 -6.85
CA VAL A 89 -20.77 -2.65 -7.94
C VAL A 89 -19.61 -3.49 -7.40
N PHE A 90 -19.09 -3.15 -6.22
CA PHE A 90 -18.02 -3.90 -5.56
C PHE A 90 -18.48 -5.29 -5.10
N TRP A 91 -19.74 -5.40 -4.65
CA TRP A 91 -20.36 -6.66 -4.24
C TRP A 91 -20.58 -7.60 -5.43
N LEU A 92 -21.05 -7.09 -6.57
CA LEU A 92 -21.23 -7.88 -7.79
C LEU A 92 -19.92 -8.50 -8.27
N GLU A 93 -18.83 -7.75 -8.22
CA GLU A 93 -17.53 -8.27 -8.60
C GLU A 93 -16.98 -9.30 -7.61
N ALA A 94 -17.20 -9.10 -6.31
CA ALA A 94 -16.83 -10.12 -5.32
C ALA A 94 -17.63 -11.42 -5.53
N ALA A 95 -18.93 -11.31 -5.83
CA ALA A 95 -19.77 -12.45 -6.19
C ALA A 95 -19.28 -13.14 -7.48
N TRP A 96 -18.85 -12.37 -8.48
CA TRP A 96 -18.27 -12.88 -9.73
C TRP A 96 -17.02 -13.74 -9.48
N PHE A 97 -16.09 -13.27 -8.64
CA PHE A 97 -14.88 -14.04 -8.29
C PHE A 97 -15.15 -15.25 -7.40
N VAL A 98 -16.19 -15.21 -6.56
CA VAL A 98 -16.63 -16.37 -5.78
C VAL A 98 -17.24 -17.42 -6.70
N TRP A 99 -18.00 -17.00 -7.71
CA TRP A 99 -18.63 -17.89 -8.69
C TRP A 99 -17.61 -18.59 -9.61
N ILE A 100 -16.53 -17.88 -9.99
CA ILE A 100 -15.41 -18.43 -10.76
C ILE A 100 -14.54 -19.41 -9.93
N GLY A 101 -14.79 -19.58 -8.62
CA GLY A 101 -14.10 -20.59 -7.80
C GLY A 101 -12.64 -20.23 -7.45
N SER A 102 -12.31 -18.94 -7.42
CA SER A 102 -10.95 -18.48 -7.22
C SER A 102 -10.38 -18.78 -5.81
N PRO A 103 -9.09 -19.19 -5.69
CA PRO A 103 -8.50 -19.64 -4.42
C PRO A 103 -8.44 -18.59 -3.31
N ARG A 104 -8.56 -17.29 -3.62
CA ARG A 104 -8.49 -16.15 -2.67
C ARG A 104 -9.85 -15.42 -2.51
N LYS A 105 -10.95 -16.16 -2.52
CA LYS A 105 -12.32 -15.62 -2.33
C LYS A 105 -12.51 -14.74 -1.07
N TRP A 106 -11.85 -15.07 0.03
CA TRP A 106 -11.94 -14.30 1.28
C TRP A 106 -11.34 -12.90 1.17
N THR A 107 -10.28 -12.75 0.37
CA THR A 107 -9.65 -11.44 0.11
C THR A 107 -10.54 -10.55 -0.74
N ALA A 108 -11.38 -11.13 -1.61
CA ALA A 108 -12.41 -10.39 -2.36
C ALA A 108 -13.50 -9.83 -1.43
N LEU A 109 -13.91 -10.60 -0.41
CA LEU A 109 -14.91 -10.18 0.57
C LEU A 109 -14.41 -9.06 1.49
N TYR A 110 -13.16 -9.13 1.96
CA TYR A 110 -12.57 -8.03 2.75
C TYR A 110 -12.43 -6.73 1.95
N ALA A 111 -12.15 -6.82 0.65
CA ALA A 111 -12.10 -5.66 -0.24
C ALA A 111 -13.47 -4.99 -0.44
N CYS A 112 -14.59 -5.70 -0.22
CA CYS A 112 -15.91 -5.07 -0.20
C CYS A 112 -16.14 -4.20 1.04
N ALA A 113 -15.59 -4.57 2.20
CA ALA A 113 -15.75 -3.79 3.43
C ALA A 113 -14.97 -2.47 3.38
N LEU A 114 -13.82 -2.47 2.69
CA LEU A 114 -13.04 -1.27 2.42
C LEU A 114 -12.72 -1.20 0.91
N PRO A 115 -13.63 -0.64 0.09
CA PRO A 115 -13.43 -0.45 -1.35
C PRO A 115 -12.07 0.16 -1.74
N PRO A 116 -11.51 1.12 -0.97
CA PRO A 116 -10.20 1.70 -1.28
C PRO A 116 -9.02 0.70 -1.19
N LEU A 117 -9.15 -0.33 -0.35
CA LEU A 117 -8.15 -1.42 -0.25
C LEU A 117 -8.20 -2.38 -1.43
N ARG A 118 -9.16 -2.23 -2.35
CA ARG A 118 -9.18 -2.96 -3.62
C ARG A 118 -8.05 -2.52 -4.56
N LEU A 119 -7.67 -1.25 -4.52
CA LEU A 119 -6.48 -0.75 -5.23
C LEU A 119 -5.19 -1.43 -4.73
N ALA A 120 -5.23 -1.96 -3.51
CA ALA A 120 -4.14 -2.69 -2.88
C ALA A 120 -4.06 -4.18 -3.29
N ARG A 121 -4.81 -4.58 -4.33
CA ARG A 121 -5.00 -5.99 -4.67
C ARG A 121 -3.91 -6.49 -5.60
N ARG A 122 -3.10 -7.39 -5.06
CA ARG A 122 -2.19 -8.24 -5.82
C ARG A 122 -2.99 -9.26 -6.63
N ASP A 123 -2.49 -9.60 -7.81
CA ASP A 123 -3.04 -10.60 -8.74
C ASP A 123 -3.64 -11.80 -8.01
N MET A 124 -4.87 -12.16 -8.38
CA MET A 124 -5.65 -13.21 -7.74
C MET A 124 -5.06 -14.61 -7.97
N GLN A 125 -4.25 -14.80 -9.04
CA GLN A 125 -3.57 -16.07 -9.31
C GLN A 125 -2.32 -16.29 -8.45
N SER A 126 -1.43 -15.30 -8.42
CA SER A 126 -0.06 -15.50 -7.91
C SER A 126 0.27 -14.58 -6.75
N GLY A 127 -0.47 -13.47 -6.57
CA GLY A 127 -0.20 -12.47 -5.54
C GLY A 127 1.10 -11.71 -5.74
N THR A 128 1.70 -11.80 -6.92
CA THR A 128 3.03 -11.29 -7.25
C THR A 128 3.01 -10.11 -8.20
N ARG A 129 1.90 -9.87 -8.91
CA ARG A 129 1.74 -8.75 -9.83
C ARG A 129 0.72 -7.76 -9.28
N LEU A 130 0.97 -6.48 -9.51
CA LEU A 130 0.06 -5.38 -9.18
C LEU A 130 -0.26 -4.61 -10.45
N TRP A 131 -1.53 -4.27 -10.65
CA TRP A 131 -1.93 -3.34 -11.70
C TRP A 131 -1.89 -1.91 -11.16
N LEU A 132 -1.12 -1.05 -11.81
CA LEU A 132 -1.03 0.38 -11.52
C LEU A 132 -1.55 1.17 -12.73
N PRO A 133 -2.31 2.26 -12.51
CA PRO A 133 -2.94 3.03 -13.59
C PRO A 133 -1.93 3.64 -14.58
N VAL A 134 -0.71 3.95 -14.13
CA VAL A 134 0.34 4.56 -14.98
C VAL A 134 1.33 3.52 -15.52
N PHE A 135 1.59 2.45 -14.78
CA PHE A 135 2.65 1.47 -15.09
C PHE A 135 2.14 0.12 -15.60
N GLY A 136 0.83 -0.10 -15.62
CA GLY A 136 0.21 -1.36 -16.01
C GLY A 136 0.48 -2.49 -15.02
N TRP A 137 0.46 -3.74 -15.51
CA TRP A 137 0.78 -4.92 -14.70
C TRP A 137 2.28 -5.07 -14.53
N ARG A 138 2.79 -4.83 -13.31
CA ARG A 138 4.21 -5.02 -12.95
C ARG A 138 4.36 -6.04 -11.84
N HIS A 139 5.53 -6.69 -11.79
CA HIS A 139 5.91 -7.56 -10.69
C HIS A 139 6.31 -6.73 -9.47
N ILE A 140 5.95 -7.17 -8.27
CA ILE A 140 6.27 -6.49 -7.02
C ILE A 140 7.71 -6.82 -6.65
N ASP A 141 8.63 -6.02 -7.17
CA ASP A 141 10.06 -6.04 -6.83
C ASP A 141 10.42 -4.80 -6.00
N ASP A 142 11.51 -4.87 -5.23
CA ASP A 142 11.97 -3.75 -4.39
C ASP A 142 12.31 -2.50 -5.24
N ASP A 143 12.74 -2.69 -6.49
CA ASP A 143 12.99 -1.61 -7.45
C ASP A 143 11.71 -0.84 -7.81
N LEU A 144 10.58 -1.54 -7.98
CA LEU A 144 9.28 -0.91 -8.26
C LEU A 144 8.81 -0.08 -7.05
N HIS A 145 9.11 -0.56 -5.85
CA HIS A 145 8.81 0.19 -4.62
C HIS A 145 9.62 1.49 -4.57
N GLU A 146 10.92 1.47 -4.87
CA GLU A 146 11.76 2.66 -4.87
C GLU A 146 11.37 3.67 -5.97
N GLU A 147 11.02 3.19 -7.16
CA GLU A 147 10.54 4.03 -8.28
C GLU A 147 9.24 4.76 -7.90
N ILE A 148 8.27 4.04 -7.31
CA ILE A 148 6.99 4.61 -6.89
C ILE A 148 7.14 5.49 -5.65
N GLU A 149 8.02 5.13 -4.71
CA GLU A 149 8.36 6.00 -3.58
C GLU A 149 8.85 7.36 -4.07
N ARG A 150 9.75 7.35 -5.05
CA ARG A 150 10.30 8.57 -5.64
C ARG A 150 9.21 9.38 -6.35
N ASP A 151 8.41 8.73 -7.19
CA ASP A 151 7.40 9.41 -8.00
C ASP A 151 6.23 9.94 -7.16
N LEU A 152 5.88 9.29 -6.05
CA LEU A 152 4.85 9.76 -5.12
C LEU A 152 5.40 10.77 -4.10
N SER A 153 6.70 10.74 -3.78
CA SER A 153 7.29 11.72 -2.86
C SER A 153 7.13 13.17 -3.33
N VAL A 154 7.17 13.44 -4.64
CA VAL A 154 7.05 14.80 -5.18
C VAL A 154 5.61 15.35 -5.06
N PRO A 155 4.57 14.65 -5.56
CA PRO A 155 3.17 15.02 -5.30
C PRO A 155 2.87 15.24 -3.82
N MET A 156 3.39 14.39 -2.94
CA MET A 156 3.21 14.48 -1.49
C MET A 156 3.74 15.81 -0.95
N ILE A 157 4.94 16.24 -1.35
CA ILE A 157 5.52 17.52 -0.92
C ILE A 157 4.67 18.69 -1.42
N ILE A 158 4.22 18.66 -2.68
CA ILE A 158 3.41 19.74 -3.24
C ILE A 158 2.13 19.90 -2.44
N VAL A 159 1.44 18.80 -2.17
CA VAL A 159 0.21 18.77 -1.38
C VAL A 159 0.47 19.19 0.06
N ALA A 160 1.58 18.74 0.66
CA ALA A 160 2.02 19.12 1.99
C ALA A 160 2.31 20.62 2.10
N ILE A 161 3.00 21.22 1.13
CA ILE A 161 3.23 22.68 1.10
C ILE A 161 1.90 23.40 0.89
N MET A 162 1.03 22.89 0.02
CA MET A 162 -0.28 23.48 -0.28
C MET A 162 -1.25 23.46 0.90
N ILE A 163 -1.10 22.54 1.85
CA ILE A 163 -1.93 22.53 3.06
C ILE A 163 -1.65 23.75 3.95
N LEU A 164 -0.43 24.28 3.94
CA LEU A 164 -0.03 25.43 4.77
C LEU A 164 -0.80 26.71 4.41
N PRO A 165 -0.86 27.18 3.15
CA PRO A 165 -1.65 28.35 2.78
C PRO A 165 -3.14 28.09 2.98
N LEU A 166 -3.65 26.88 2.73
CA LEU A 166 -5.05 26.54 3.04
C LEU A 166 -5.36 26.71 4.53
N LEU A 167 -4.42 26.30 5.39
CA LEU A 167 -4.56 26.43 6.85
C LEU A 167 -4.41 27.87 7.32
N ALA A 168 -3.46 28.62 6.77
CA ALA A 168 -3.28 30.05 7.04
C ALA A 168 -4.54 30.83 6.68
N ILE A 169 -5.15 30.52 5.52
CA ILE A 169 -6.38 31.18 5.10
C ILE A 169 -7.55 30.80 6.01
N ASP A 170 -7.66 29.53 6.37
CA ASP A 170 -8.69 29.05 7.27
C ASP A 170 -8.64 29.73 8.65
N PHE A 171 -7.43 30.00 9.15
CA PHE A 171 -7.20 30.57 10.48
C PHE A 171 -7.33 32.10 10.51
N VAL A 172 -6.64 32.81 9.61
CA VAL A 172 -6.54 34.28 9.64
C VAL A 172 -7.83 34.96 9.17
N TRP A 173 -8.48 34.41 8.14
CA TRP A 173 -9.62 35.05 7.47
C TRP A 173 -10.95 34.38 7.78
N THR A 174 -11.16 33.99 9.05
CA THR A 174 -12.41 33.34 9.49
C THR A 174 -13.64 34.22 9.21
N GLU A 175 -13.60 35.51 9.56
CA GLU A 175 -14.71 36.45 9.37
C GLU A 175 -14.96 36.80 7.89
N GLN A 176 -13.90 36.85 7.08
CA GLN A 176 -14.00 37.24 5.68
C GLN A 176 -14.49 36.09 4.79
N LYS A 177 -14.25 34.84 5.19
CA LYS A 177 -14.88 33.66 4.57
C LYS A 177 -16.41 33.72 4.65
N ALA A 178 -16.98 34.26 5.73
CA ALA A 178 -18.42 34.45 5.85
C ALA A 178 -18.97 35.51 4.89
N ALA A 179 -18.14 36.50 4.51
CA ALA A 179 -18.51 37.54 3.55
C ALA A 179 -18.36 37.09 2.09
N TYR A 180 -17.47 36.13 1.79
CA TYR A 180 -17.18 35.67 0.43
C TYR A 180 -17.38 34.14 0.29
N PRO A 181 -18.56 33.68 -0.17
CA PRO A 181 -18.86 32.25 -0.28
C PRO A 181 -17.93 31.50 -1.25
N ALA A 182 -17.43 32.17 -2.30
CA ALA A 182 -16.48 31.56 -3.24
C ALA A 182 -15.15 31.18 -2.58
N LEU A 183 -14.65 32.02 -1.65
CA LEU A 183 -13.40 31.74 -0.94
C LEU A 183 -13.56 30.56 0.02
N GLN A 184 -14.72 30.45 0.67
CA GLN A 184 -15.05 29.30 1.51
C GLN A 184 -15.02 27.99 0.70
N VAL A 185 -15.71 27.95 -0.45
CA VAL A 185 -15.73 26.75 -1.31
C VAL A 185 -14.32 26.38 -1.77
N PHE A 186 -13.49 27.36 -2.14
CA PHE A 186 -12.10 27.11 -2.57
C PHE A 186 -11.27 26.46 -1.47
N VAL A 187 -11.31 27.00 -0.25
CA VAL A 187 -10.54 26.49 0.89
C VAL A 187 -11.01 25.09 1.28
N GLU A 188 -12.33 24.88 1.38
CA GLU A 188 -12.88 23.57 1.75
C GLU A 188 -12.56 22.51 0.66
N THR A 189 -12.68 22.87 -0.62
CA THR A 189 -12.30 21.99 -1.75
C THR A 189 -10.81 21.67 -1.69
N GLY A 190 -9.95 22.65 -1.38
CA GLY A 190 -8.51 22.43 -1.21
C GLY A 190 -8.21 21.39 -0.14
N PHE A 191 -8.92 21.43 1.00
CA PHE A 191 -8.79 20.40 2.04
C PHE A 191 -9.26 19.01 1.57
N SER A 192 -10.35 18.91 0.81
CA SER A 192 -10.81 17.63 0.25
C SER A 192 -9.83 17.08 -0.79
N VAL A 193 -9.31 17.91 -1.68
CA VAL A 193 -8.29 17.51 -2.66
C VAL A 193 -7.02 17.04 -1.95
N THR A 194 -6.60 17.75 -0.90
CA THR A 194 -5.43 17.37 -0.09
C THR A 194 -5.65 16.01 0.58
N TRP A 195 -6.82 15.79 1.18
CA TRP A 195 -7.17 14.49 1.77
C TRP A 195 -7.21 13.38 0.71
N LEU A 196 -7.78 13.65 -0.47
CA LEU A 196 -7.85 12.69 -1.56
C LEU A 196 -6.45 12.28 -2.03
N ALA A 197 -5.55 13.25 -2.18
CA ALA A 197 -4.16 13.00 -2.58
C ALA A 197 -3.42 12.14 -1.54
N PHE A 198 -3.47 12.49 -0.24
CA PHE A 198 -2.87 11.68 0.82
C PHE A 198 -3.48 10.27 0.89
N THR A 199 -4.79 10.17 0.74
CA THR A 199 -5.50 8.88 0.77
C THR A 199 -5.08 8.00 -0.40
N MET A 200 -5.04 8.56 -1.61
CA MET A 200 -4.64 7.85 -2.82
C MET A 200 -3.20 7.38 -2.74
N GLU A 201 -2.29 8.27 -2.35
CA GLU A 201 -0.89 7.95 -2.15
C GLU A 201 -0.69 6.83 -1.13
N PHE A 202 -1.29 6.96 0.06
CA PHE A 202 -1.18 5.96 1.10
C PHE A 202 -1.71 4.61 0.63
N ILE A 203 -2.83 4.57 -0.11
CA ILE A 203 -3.39 3.34 -0.67
C ILE A 203 -2.44 2.70 -1.67
N VAL A 204 -1.88 3.48 -2.60
CA VAL A 204 -0.96 2.98 -3.62
C VAL A 204 0.29 2.41 -2.97
N MET A 205 0.91 3.14 -2.05
CA MET A 205 2.13 2.70 -1.38
C MET A 205 1.88 1.49 -0.46
N PHE A 206 0.78 1.51 0.28
CA PHE A 206 0.34 0.38 1.11
C PHE A 206 0.05 -0.90 0.29
N SER A 207 -0.30 -0.76 -0.98
CA SER A 207 -0.47 -1.89 -1.92
C SER A 207 0.83 -2.63 -2.20
N ILE A 208 1.87 -1.85 -2.46
CA ILE A 208 3.14 -2.35 -2.99
C ILE A 208 3.92 -3.02 -1.85
N VAL A 209 3.91 -2.40 -0.67
CA VAL A 209 4.72 -2.88 0.46
C VAL A 209 4.30 -4.28 0.93
N ASN A 210 5.30 -5.17 1.00
CA ASN A 210 5.16 -6.51 1.58
C ASN A 210 4.93 -6.46 3.11
N LYS A 211 5.68 -5.63 3.84
CA LYS A 211 5.60 -5.46 5.30
C LYS A 211 4.70 -4.29 5.70
N LYS A 212 3.38 -4.49 5.56
CA LYS A 212 2.33 -3.47 5.81
C LYS A 212 2.45 -2.75 7.16
N ILE A 213 2.85 -3.48 8.20
CA ILE A 213 2.95 -2.93 9.56
C ILE A 213 4.13 -1.96 9.70
N ASP A 214 5.27 -2.28 9.09
CA ASP A 214 6.44 -1.40 9.12
C ASP A 214 6.16 -0.10 8.36
N TYR A 215 5.45 -0.22 7.23
CA TYR A 215 4.98 0.94 6.48
C TYR A 215 4.03 1.84 7.30
N ILE A 216 3.03 1.26 7.97
CA ILE A 216 2.13 2.03 8.85
C ILE A 216 2.92 2.76 9.95
N LYS A 217 3.94 2.12 10.54
CA LYS A 217 4.78 2.76 11.56
C LYS A 217 5.61 3.90 10.98
N GLN A 218 6.12 3.76 9.76
CA GLN A 218 6.90 4.80 9.09
C GLN A 218 6.02 5.99 8.66
N HIS A 219 4.79 5.72 8.22
CA HIS A 219 3.81 6.68 7.70
C HIS A 219 2.59 6.86 8.62
N TRP A 220 2.81 6.80 9.93
CA TRP A 220 1.72 6.86 10.90
C TRP A 220 0.95 8.18 10.84
N VAL A 221 1.62 9.27 10.43
CA VAL A 221 0.98 10.57 10.25
C VAL A 221 0.05 10.59 9.04
N ASP A 222 0.43 9.97 7.91
CA ASP A 222 -0.46 9.83 6.74
C ASP A 222 -1.73 9.08 7.11
N LEU A 223 -1.57 7.93 7.77
CA LEU A 223 -2.70 7.13 8.22
C LEU A 223 -3.62 7.95 9.13
N LEU A 224 -3.04 8.75 10.01
CA LEU A 224 -3.77 9.58 10.96
C LEU A 224 -4.50 10.74 10.26
N ILE A 225 -3.90 11.40 9.27
CA ILE A 225 -4.54 12.41 8.41
C ILE A 225 -5.77 11.81 7.74
N ILE A 226 -5.62 10.61 7.19
CA ILE A 226 -6.69 9.92 6.48
C ILE A 226 -7.79 9.52 7.46
N CYS A 227 -7.45 8.94 8.61
CA CYS A 227 -8.40 8.40 9.58
C CYS A 227 -9.16 9.47 10.36
N LEU A 228 -8.58 10.64 10.61
CA LEU A 228 -9.20 11.68 11.44
C LEU A 228 -10.61 12.11 10.97
N PRO A 229 -10.82 12.51 9.71
CA PRO A 229 -12.15 12.85 9.21
C PRO A 229 -13.11 11.66 9.25
N LEU A 230 -12.63 10.43 9.02
CA LEU A 230 -13.44 9.22 9.15
C LEU A 230 -13.93 9.02 10.59
N VAL A 231 -13.04 9.15 11.57
CA VAL A 231 -13.40 8.98 12.99
C VAL A 231 -14.38 10.05 13.44
N ALA A 232 -14.20 11.30 12.98
CA ALA A 232 -15.15 12.38 13.23
C ALA A 232 -16.54 12.03 12.66
N PHE A 233 -16.60 11.61 11.39
CA PHE A 233 -17.83 11.21 10.72
C PHE A 233 -18.53 10.03 11.43
N LEU A 234 -17.80 8.93 11.69
CA LEU A 234 -18.34 7.72 12.34
C LEU A 234 -18.91 8.02 13.73
N ARG A 235 -18.24 8.88 14.51
CA ARG A 235 -18.69 9.21 15.86
C ARG A 235 -20.02 9.93 15.85
N VAL A 236 -20.21 10.88 14.94
CA VAL A 236 -21.47 11.63 14.85
C VAL A 236 -22.59 10.76 14.30
N PHE A 237 -22.29 9.92 13.30
CA PHE A 237 -23.24 8.92 12.80
C PHE A 237 -23.75 7.99 13.92
N LYS A 238 -22.84 7.44 14.74
CA LYS A 238 -23.22 6.64 15.93
C LYS A 238 -24.03 7.45 16.94
N MET A 239 -23.68 8.72 17.16
CA MET A 239 -24.45 9.61 18.03
C MET A 239 -25.87 9.79 17.50
N THR A 240 -26.09 10.02 16.20
CA THR A 240 -27.44 10.21 15.64
C THR A 240 -28.34 8.98 15.76
N GLN A 241 -27.77 7.76 15.70
CA GLN A 241 -28.52 6.52 15.94
C GLN A 241 -28.89 6.34 17.41
N ILE A 242 -28.06 6.80 18.34
CA ILE A 242 -28.26 6.65 19.80
C ILE A 242 -29.04 7.83 20.40
N LEU A 243 -29.03 9.01 19.77
CA LEU A 243 -29.62 10.26 20.28
C LEU A 243 -31.14 10.38 20.08
N ARG A 244 -31.86 9.30 19.69
CA ARG A 244 -33.33 9.28 19.82
C ARG A 244 -33.82 9.33 21.26
N LEU A 245 -32.95 9.26 22.28
CA LEU A 245 -33.32 9.50 23.68
C LEU A 245 -32.39 10.50 24.39
N GLN A 246 -32.88 11.74 24.50
CA GLN A 246 -32.89 12.57 25.72
C GLN A 246 -31.72 13.48 26.18
N GLN A 247 -30.55 13.65 25.54
CA GLN A 247 -29.51 14.57 26.11
C GLN A 247 -28.78 15.50 25.12
N VAL A 248 -29.54 16.38 24.45
CA VAL A 248 -29.00 17.39 23.51
C VAL A 248 -28.30 18.57 24.21
N THR A 249 -28.50 18.80 25.51
CA THR A 249 -28.04 20.05 26.17
C THR A 249 -26.58 20.06 26.62
N LYS A 250 -25.90 18.90 26.75
CA LYS A 250 -24.47 18.84 27.15
C LYS A 250 -23.49 18.62 25.97
N ALA A 251 -23.99 18.33 24.78
CA ALA A 251 -23.16 17.98 23.61
C ALA A 251 -22.48 19.20 22.94
N SER A 252 -23.02 20.40 23.13
CA SER A 252 -22.52 21.66 22.53
C SER A 252 -21.09 22.02 22.97
N ARG A 253 -20.76 21.83 24.26
CA ARG A 253 -19.45 22.23 24.82
C ARG A 253 -18.30 21.33 24.34
N VAL A 254 -18.55 20.04 24.21
CA VAL A 254 -17.56 19.08 23.68
C VAL A 254 -17.36 19.29 22.18
N TYR A 255 -18.39 19.73 21.45
CA TYR A 255 -18.28 20.07 20.03
C TYR A 255 -17.36 21.28 19.77
N ARG A 256 -17.43 22.31 20.62
CA ARG A 256 -16.57 23.50 20.50
C ARG A 256 -15.08 23.18 20.75
N MET A 257 -14.78 22.28 21.68
CA MET A 257 -13.41 21.79 21.92
C MET A 257 -12.91 20.85 20.81
N ARG A 258 -13.82 20.15 20.11
CA ARG A 258 -13.48 19.26 18.99
C ARG A 258 -13.00 20.01 17.74
N GLY A 259 -13.62 21.16 17.44
CA GLY A 259 -13.13 22.05 16.38
C GLY A 259 -11.72 22.57 16.66
N LEU A 260 -11.40 22.85 17.93
CA LEU A 260 -10.05 23.24 18.35
C LEU A 260 -9.05 22.08 18.23
N ALA A 261 -9.45 20.85 18.61
CA ALA A 261 -8.61 19.67 18.44
C ALA A 261 -8.29 19.41 16.96
N LEU A 262 -9.27 19.54 16.06
CA LEU A 262 -9.06 19.46 14.61
C LEU A 262 -8.09 20.55 14.11
N ARG A 263 -8.18 21.78 14.63
CA ARG A 263 -7.25 22.87 14.29
C ARG A 263 -5.82 22.61 14.77
N VAL A 264 -5.66 22.17 16.02
CA VAL A 264 -4.36 21.79 16.59
C VAL A 264 -3.76 20.61 15.83
N TRP A 265 -4.58 19.64 15.46
CA TRP A 265 -4.15 18.49 14.68
C TRP A 265 -3.69 18.88 13.29
N ARG A 266 -4.41 19.79 12.61
CA ARG A 266 -3.98 20.38 11.34
C ARG A 266 -2.66 21.15 11.46
N GLY A 267 -2.40 21.78 12.62
CA GLY A 267 -1.10 22.38 12.93
C GLY A 267 0.02 21.35 13.12
N LEU A 268 -0.27 20.20 13.75
CA LEU A 268 0.65 19.05 13.80
C LEU A 268 0.96 18.50 12.40
N LEU A 269 0.01 18.57 11.46
CA LEU A 269 0.29 18.22 10.06
C LEU A 269 1.37 19.11 9.47
N ALA A 270 1.35 20.42 9.72
CA ALA A 270 2.40 21.34 9.28
C ALA A 270 3.79 20.92 9.80
N MET A 271 3.88 20.41 11.03
CA MET A 271 5.13 19.87 11.57
C MET A 271 5.58 18.60 10.86
N ASP A 272 4.65 17.73 10.48
CA ASP A 272 4.96 16.55 9.67
C ASP A 272 5.42 16.92 8.26
N VAL A 273 4.82 17.94 7.64
CA VAL A 273 5.29 18.52 6.37
C VAL A 273 6.76 18.95 6.46
N ILE A 274 7.16 19.60 7.55
CA ILE A 274 8.56 19.98 7.80
C ILE A 274 9.43 18.72 7.90
N SER A 275 8.96 17.67 8.58
CA SER A 275 9.71 16.41 8.70
C SER A 275 9.88 15.70 7.36
N ARG A 276 8.88 15.75 6.47
CA ARG A 276 8.96 15.19 5.11
C ARG A 276 9.93 15.96 4.24
N LEU A 277 9.86 17.28 4.27
CA LEU A 277 10.85 18.16 3.63
C LEU A 277 12.28 17.85 4.12
N ALA A 278 12.45 17.57 5.42
CA ALA A 278 13.75 17.22 5.99
C ALA A 278 14.27 15.84 5.53
N ARG A 279 13.40 14.83 5.42
CA ARG A 279 13.77 13.46 4.95
C ARG A 279 14.24 13.43 3.51
N LEU A 280 13.81 14.38 2.69
CA LEU A 280 14.19 14.48 1.29
C LEU A 280 15.56 15.08 1.05
N SER A 281 16.27 15.60 2.06
CA SER A 281 17.67 16.03 1.87
C SER A 281 18.51 14.82 1.40
N PRO A 282 18.76 14.68 0.07
CA PRO A 282 19.42 13.49 -0.48
C PRO A 282 20.85 13.45 0.04
N GLU A 283 21.40 14.61 0.36
CA GLU A 283 22.69 14.83 0.99
C GLU A 283 22.84 14.08 2.32
N THR A 284 21.79 14.06 3.16
CA THR A 284 21.85 13.39 4.45
C THR A 284 21.80 11.87 4.25
N ARG A 285 20.96 11.37 3.34
CA ARG A 285 20.86 9.94 3.02
C ARG A 285 22.13 9.42 2.34
N ILE A 286 22.71 10.20 1.43
CA ILE A 286 24.02 9.92 0.80
C ILE A 286 25.13 9.95 1.85
N LYS A 287 25.12 10.90 2.79
CA LYS A 287 26.12 10.98 3.87
C LYS A 287 26.05 9.76 4.79
N THR A 288 24.85 9.31 5.16
CA THR A 288 24.65 8.11 5.97
C THR A 288 25.05 6.84 5.22
N LEU A 289 24.70 6.71 3.94
CA LEU A 289 25.09 5.56 3.11
C LEU A 289 26.61 5.53 2.88
N ARG A 290 27.25 6.68 2.65
CA ARG A 290 28.72 6.78 2.57
C ARG A 290 29.38 6.40 3.90
N ALA A 291 28.81 6.82 5.03
CA ALA A 291 29.32 6.44 6.35
C ALA A 291 29.21 4.92 6.60
N LEU A 292 28.11 4.29 6.17
CA LEU A 292 27.92 2.84 6.26
C LEU A 292 28.88 2.06 5.36
N ILE A 293 29.14 2.55 4.13
CA ILE A 293 30.13 1.94 3.23
C ILE A 293 31.53 1.99 3.85
N GLU A 294 31.89 3.12 4.46
CA GLU A 294 33.17 3.31 5.10
C GLU A 294 33.35 2.39 6.31
N GLU A 295 32.31 2.24 7.14
CA GLU A 295 32.30 1.32 8.28
C GLU A 295 32.45 -0.13 7.83
N LYS A 296 31.71 -0.55 6.79
CA LYS A 296 31.78 -1.92 6.25
C LYS A 296 33.13 -2.23 5.61
N LYS A 297 33.77 -1.26 4.95
CA LYS A 297 35.14 -1.43 4.44
C LYS A 297 36.14 -1.71 5.56
N ARG A 298 36.06 -1.00 6.69
CA ARG A 298 36.93 -1.25 7.84
C ARG A 298 36.67 -2.60 8.52
N GLU A 299 35.45 -3.11 8.42
CA GLU A 299 35.12 -4.44 8.90
C GLU A 299 35.74 -5.52 8.01
N ILE A 300 35.70 -5.31 6.68
CA ILE A 300 36.39 -6.18 5.71
C ILE A 300 37.90 -6.15 5.95
N GLU A 301 38.50 -4.96 6.07
CA GLU A 301 39.95 -4.80 6.29
C GLU A 301 40.40 -5.50 7.58
N ARG A 302 39.64 -5.40 8.67
CA ARG A 302 39.91 -6.14 9.90
C ARG A 302 39.82 -7.66 9.73
N LEU A 303 38.82 -8.14 8.98
CA LEU A 303 38.70 -9.57 8.69
C LEU A 303 39.86 -10.06 7.81
N GLU A 304 40.34 -9.24 6.87
CA GLU A 304 41.51 -9.55 6.05
C GLU A 304 42.80 -9.61 6.89
N GLU A 305 43.01 -8.65 7.80
CA GLU A 305 44.13 -8.69 8.76
C GLU A 305 44.08 -9.93 9.67
N GLU A 306 42.89 -10.30 10.17
CA GLU A 306 42.72 -11.48 11.01
C GLU A 306 42.99 -12.77 10.23
N ILE A 307 42.61 -12.82 8.95
CA ILE A 307 42.97 -13.92 8.04
C ILE A 307 44.50 -13.98 7.82
N GLU A 308 45.15 -12.84 7.59
CA GLU A 308 46.60 -12.78 7.36
C GLU A 308 47.40 -13.17 8.61
N GLU A 309 46.96 -12.74 9.80
CA GLU A 309 47.56 -13.11 11.08
C GLU A 309 47.42 -14.61 11.36
N ILE A 310 46.24 -15.18 11.06
CA ILE A 310 46.00 -16.62 11.15
C ILE A 310 46.84 -17.38 10.12
N GLU A 311 46.95 -16.91 8.88
CA GLU A 311 47.79 -17.53 7.85
C GLU A 311 49.27 -17.52 8.24
N THR A 312 49.74 -16.41 8.81
CA THR A 312 51.12 -16.25 9.28
C THR A 312 51.40 -17.12 10.49
N SER A 313 50.43 -17.24 11.42
CA SER A 313 50.51 -18.12 12.59
C SER A 313 50.46 -19.61 12.23
N LEU A 314 49.77 -19.95 11.12
CA LEU A 314 49.75 -21.30 10.54
C LEU A 314 51.01 -21.62 9.72
N ARG A 315 51.91 -20.65 9.50
CA ARG A 315 53.25 -20.88 8.93
C ARG A 315 54.32 -21.07 10.02
N PRO A 316 54.44 -22.24 10.69
CA PRO A 316 55.72 -22.67 11.22
C PRO A 316 56.26 -23.94 10.53
N ILE A 317 57.45 -23.77 9.94
CA ILE A 317 58.49 -24.77 9.63
C ILE A 317 58.14 -25.83 8.57
N SER A 318 58.35 -25.50 7.29
CA SER A 318 58.65 -26.52 6.28
C SER A 318 60.18 -26.75 6.28
N PRO A 319 60.71 -27.97 6.50
CA PRO A 319 62.15 -28.22 6.51
C PRO A 319 62.74 -28.00 5.10
N PRO A 320 64.03 -27.65 5.00
CA PRO A 320 64.65 -27.34 3.72
C PRO A 320 64.57 -28.57 2.81
N LYS A 321 64.13 -28.37 1.55
CA LYS A 321 64.14 -29.40 0.51
C LYS A 321 65.55 -30.02 0.46
N PRO A 322 65.68 -31.36 0.43
CA PRO A 322 66.98 -31.98 0.28
C PRO A 322 67.54 -31.58 -1.09
N HIS A 323 68.73 -30.98 -1.09
CA HIS A 323 69.47 -30.68 -2.30
C HIS A 323 69.85 -32.02 -2.95
N ILE A 324 69.08 -32.45 -3.94
CA ILE A 324 69.47 -33.61 -4.77
C ILE A 324 70.58 -33.11 -5.68
N ASP A 325 71.79 -33.58 -5.39
CA ASP A 325 72.98 -33.33 -6.20
C ASP A 325 72.80 -33.99 -7.58
N PRO A 326 72.87 -33.24 -8.70
CA PRO A 326 72.59 -33.78 -10.04
C PRO A 326 73.60 -34.86 -10.51
N ALA A 327 74.65 -35.12 -9.74
CA ALA A 327 75.63 -36.17 -10.02
C ALA A 327 75.08 -37.60 -9.83
N VAL A 328 74.11 -37.82 -8.93
CA VAL A 328 73.62 -39.18 -8.60
C VAL A 328 72.59 -39.72 -9.60
N ALA A 329 71.96 -38.84 -10.40
CA ALA A 329 70.96 -39.25 -11.39
C ALA A 329 71.56 -39.81 -12.70
N ARG A 330 72.88 -39.72 -12.91
CA ARG A 330 73.55 -40.13 -14.17
C ARG A 330 74.14 -41.53 -14.16
N GLU A 331 74.27 -42.19 -13.01
CA GLU A 331 74.93 -43.50 -12.89
C GLU A 331 73.99 -44.71 -12.95
N ARG A 332 72.67 -44.50 -12.97
CA ARG A 332 71.71 -45.62 -12.92
C ARG A 332 71.18 -46.05 -14.29
N ASN A 333 72.03 -46.02 -15.32
CA ASN A 333 71.74 -46.69 -16.59
C ASN A 333 73.02 -47.18 -17.31
N PRO A 334 73.52 -48.39 -17.01
CA PRO A 334 74.35 -49.12 -17.96
C PRO A 334 73.45 -50.02 -18.84
N VAL A 335 73.82 -50.01 -20.12
CA VAL A 335 73.48 -50.89 -21.25
C VAL A 335 72.84 -52.23 -20.91
#